data_AF-K2RTS0-F1
#
_entry.id   AF-K2RTS0-F1
#
_cell.length_a   1.000
_cell.length_b   1.000
_cell.length_c   1.000
_cell.angle_alpha   90.00
_cell.angle_beta   90.00
_cell.angle_gamma   90.00
#
_symmetry.space_group_name_H-M   'P 1'
#
loop_
_entity.id
_entity.type
_entity.pdbx_description
1 polymer ?
#
loop_
_entity_poly.entity_id
_entity_poly.type
_entity_poly.pdbx_seq_one_letter_code
_entity_poly.pdbx_strand_id
1 'polypeptide(L)'
;MRLRRLGVSGIAHVASVRSTNVTPEELIRITVAGTLSCLKSAAKEPSVRRFVLTSSSAAVRSLQDYRGSDVVSAEEYDEKTVALSKAIPDSLPPMQKSLIAYFASKVRSEQVFWEWLGENRPHFVANSVLPPTIYGSPLDVANQGFPSTAKIPLQILDGDTESLKHVQRCESQRPAMEMQKKLTLDKGITCTCRTWLAFTLRA
;
A
#
# COMPACT_ATOMS: atom_id res chain seq x y z
N MET A 1 -24.32 35.37 -21.39
CA MET A 1 -23.60 34.10 -21.65
C MET A 1 -22.65 33.85 -20.47
N ARG A 2 -23.00 32.98 -19.51
CA ARG A 2 -22.09 32.65 -18.39
C ARG A 2 -21.04 31.67 -18.92
N LEU A 3 -19.80 32.13 -19.08
CA LEU A 3 -18.64 31.25 -19.25
C LEU A 3 -18.67 30.21 -18.12
N ARG A 4 -18.91 28.93 -18.46
CA ARG A 4 -18.70 27.84 -17.52
C ARG A 4 -17.22 27.83 -17.20
N ARG A 5 -16.84 28.23 -15.98
CA ARG A 5 -15.48 27.98 -15.48
C ARG A 5 -15.30 26.46 -15.52
N LEU A 6 -14.35 25.99 -16.32
CA LEU A 6 -13.96 24.58 -16.36
C LEU A 6 -13.28 24.29 -15.02
N GLY A 7 -14.04 23.72 -14.09
CA GLY A 7 -13.56 23.28 -12.78
C GLY A 7 -13.25 21.78 -12.75
N VAL A 8 -12.77 21.30 -11.61
CA VAL A 8 -12.44 19.89 -11.39
C VAL A 8 -13.61 19.19 -10.73
N SER A 9 -14.14 18.13 -11.34
CA SER A 9 -15.24 17.35 -10.75
C SER A 9 -14.77 16.30 -9.74
N GLY A 10 -13.52 15.85 -9.84
CA GLY A 10 -12.97 14.85 -8.92
C GLY A 10 -11.46 14.90 -8.84
N ILE A 11 -10.92 14.53 -7.68
CA ILE A 11 -9.49 14.56 -7.39
C ILE A 11 -9.07 13.14 -6.99
N ALA A 12 -8.03 12.63 -7.64
CA ALA A 12 -7.31 11.44 -7.22
C ALA A 12 -5.93 11.87 -6.69
N HIS A 13 -5.77 11.87 -5.36
CA HIS A 13 -4.50 12.18 -4.74
C HIS A 13 -3.60 10.94 -4.71
N VAL A 14 -2.79 10.79 -5.76
CA VAL A 14 -1.86 9.65 -5.97
C VAL A 14 -0.41 10.01 -5.60
N ALA A 15 -0.11 11.31 -5.46
CA ALA A 15 1.23 11.78 -5.12
C ALA A 15 1.64 11.28 -3.73
N SER A 16 2.80 10.61 -3.66
CA SER A 16 3.35 10.09 -2.41
C SER A 16 4.82 10.44 -2.34
N VAL A 17 5.27 10.90 -1.17
CA VAL A 17 6.70 11.12 -0.93
C VAL A 17 7.37 9.77 -0.73
N ARG A 18 8.45 9.51 -1.48
CA ARG A 18 9.29 8.31 -1.35
C ARG A 18 10.77 8.65 -1.21
N SER A 19 11.07 9.84 -0.69
CA SER A 19 12.45 10.28 -0.48
C SER A 19 13.14 9.44 0.58
N THR A 20 14.35 8.97 0.29
CA THR A 20 15.25 8.30 1.23
C THR A 20 16.16 9.29 1.97
N ASN A 21 16.11 10.57 1.63
CA ASN A 21 17.01 11.61 2.13
C ASN A 21 16.42 12.45 3.27
N VAL A 22 15.33 12.00 3.88
CA VAL A 22 14.61 12.69 4.95
C VAL A 22 14.50 11.77 6.17
N THR A 23 14.39 12.34 7.37
CA THR A 23 14.15 11.49 8.55
C THR A 23 12.75 10.88 8.50
N PRO A 24 12.48 9.78 9.24
CA PRO A 24 11.14 9.22 9.36
C PRO A 24 10.09 10.23 9.78
N GLU A 25 10.40 11.08 10.77
CA GLU A 25 9.52 12.14 11.26
C GLU A 25 9.22 13.16 10.17
N GLU A 26 10.24 13.56 9.41
CA GLU A 26 10.08 14.49 8.28
C GLU A 26 9.22 13.89 7.17
N LEU A 27 9.42 12.61 6.84
CA LEU A 27 8.63 11.91 5.83
C LEU A 27 7.15 11.88 6.22
N ILE A 28 6.85 11.52 7.47
CA ILE A 28 5.48 11.52 8.02
C ILE A 28 4.89 12.92 7.93
N ARG A 29 5.60 13.93 8.41
CA ARG A 29 5.15 15.33 8.42
C ARG A 29 4.82 15.84 7.01
N ILE A 30 5.70 15.60 6.03
CA ILE A 30 5.49 16.05 4.65
C ILE A 30 4.30 15.31 4.02
N THR A 31 4.16 14.00 4.25
CA THR A 31 3.08 13.19 3.70
C THR A 31 1.71 13.62 4.25
N VAL A 32 1.63 13.86 5.57
CA VAL A 32 0.43 14.38 6.24
C VAL A 32 0.09 15.79 5.72
N ALA A 33 1.09 16.67 5.64
CA ALA A 33 0.88 18.04 5.13
C ALA A 33 0.39 18.04 3.68
N GLY A 34 0.92 17.17 2.81
CA GLY A 34 0.47 17.03 1.43
C GLY A 34 -0.99 16.60 1.34
N THR A 35 -1.38 15.61 2.12
CA THR A 35 -2.77 15.10 2.19
C THR A 35 -3.73 16.20 2.64
N LEU A 36 -3.43 16.88 3.74
CA LEU A 36 -4.25 17.97 4.27
C LEU A 36 -4.34 19.16 3.32
N SER A 37 -3.22 19.52 2.67
CA SER A 37 -3.19 20.62 1.70
C SER A 37 -4.12 20.34 0.52
N CYS A 38 -4.09 19.10 0.00
CA CYS A 38 -4.97 18.68 -1.10
C CYS A 38 -6.44 18.69 -0.69
N LEU A 39 -6.78 18.15 0.49
CA LEU A 39 -8.14 18.17 1.05
C LEU A 39 -8.67 19.59 1.24
N LYS A 40 -7.88 20.47 1.87
CA LYS A 40 -8.25 21.87 2.10
C LYS A 40 -8.45 22.63 0.79
N SER A 41 -7.67 22.30 -0.24
CA SER A 41 -7.81 22.89 -1.57
C SER A 41 -9.08 22.39 -2.26
N ALA A 42 -9.36 21.09 -2.19
CA ALA A 42 -10.58 20.48 -2.71
C ALA A 42 -11.85 21.09 -2.09
N ALA A 43 -11.82 21.36 -0.78
CA ALA A 43 -12.95 21.93 -0.05
C ALA A 43 -13.24 23.39 -0.42
N LYS A 44 -12.24 24.13 -0.92
CA LYS A 44 -12.41 25.49 -1.42
C LYS A 44 -12.96 25.54 -2.84
N GLU A 45 -12.97 24.42 -3.57
CA GLU A 45 -13.41 24.35 -4.95
C GLU A 45 -14.82 23.72 -5.05
N PRO A 46 -15.88 24.53 -5.26
CA PRO A 46 -17.27 24.03 -5.23
C PRO A 46 -17.58 23.02 -6.35
N SER A 47 -16.78 22.98 -7.41
CA SER A 47 -16.99 22.02 -8.51
C SER A 47 -16.59 20.58 -8.15
N VAL A 48 -15.77 20.38 -7.11
CA VAL A 48 -15.33 19.04 -6.67
C VAL A 48 -16.50 18.27 -6.09
N ARG A 49 -16.72 17.05 -6.59
CA ARG A 49 -17.76 16.12 -6.13
C ARG A 49 -17.19 14.86 -5.50
N ARG A 50 -15.97 14.48 -5.88
CA ARG A 50 -15.31 13.24 -5.45
C ARG A 50 -13.85 13.48 -5.08
N PHE A 51 -13.40 12.87 -4.00
CA PHE A 51 -12.00 12.82 -3.62
C PHE A 51 -11.60 11.37 -3.39
N VAL A 52 -10.48 10.95 -3.95
CA VAL A 52 -9.90 9.62 -3.72
C VAL A 52 -8.48 9.80 -3.21
N LEU A 53 -8.21 9.34 -1.99
CA LEU A 53 -6.86 9.19 -1.47
C LEU A 53 -6.28 7.86 -1.95
N THR A 54 -5.08 7.89 -2.52
CA THR A 54 -4.32 6.65 -2.74
C THR A 54 -3.46 6.38 -1.51
N SER A 55 -4.01 5.58 -0.59
CA SER A 55 -3.28 5.07 0.56
C SER A 55 -2.42 3.86 0.15
N SER A 56 -2.29 2.85 0.99
CA SER A 56 -1.51 1.62 0.76
C SER A 56 -2.00 0.54 1.70
N SER A 57 -1.89 -0.73 1.32
CA SER A 57 -2.11 -1.84 2.26
C SER A 57 -1.20 -1.73 3.51
N ALA A 58 -0.04 -1.06 3.36
CA ALA A 58 0.86 -0.77 4.47
C ALA A 58 0.27 0.16 5.56
N ALA A 59 -0.84 0.84 5.30
CA ALA A 59 -1.56 1.59 6.33
C ALA A 59 -2.28 0.64 7.32
N VAL A 60 -2.57 -0.59 6.91
CA VAL A 60 -3.37 -1.54 7.68
C VAL A 60 -2.49 -2.56 8.40
N ARG A 61 -1.57 -3.21 7.69
CA ARG A 61 -0.59 -4.14 8.28
C ARG A 61 0.75 -4.07 7.55
N SER A 62 1.82 -4.34 8.28
CA SER A 62 3.11 -4.66 7.70
C SER A 62 3.03 -5.92 6.83
N LEU A 63 3.83 -5.98 5.76
CA LEU A 63 3.94 -7.15 4.88
C LEU A 63 4.20 -8.46 5.64
N GLN A 64 4.90 -8.39 6.78
CA GLN A 64 5.21 -9.55 7.61
C GLN A 64 4.01 -10.07 8.41
N ASP A 65 3.04 -9.20 8.68
CA ASP A 65 1.90 -9.48 9.56
C ASP A 65 0.68 -10.04 8.81
N TYR A 66 0.63 -9.96 7.47
CA TYR A 66 -0.40 -10.63 6.69
C TYR A 66 -0.23 -12.16 6.75
N ARG A 67 -1.17 -12.89 7.38
CA ARG A 67 -1.16 -14.36 7.46
C ARG A 67 -2.38 -14.96 6.75
N GLY A 68 -2.13 -15.97 5.91
CA GLY A 68 -3.15 -16.86 5.36
C GLY A 68 -4.42 -16.16 4.86
N SER A 69 -5.56 -16.47 5.49
CA SER A 69 -6.90 -16.00 5.18
C SER A 69 -7.44 -14.97 6.19
N ASP A 70 -6.56 -14.22 6.86
CA ASP A 70 -7.00 -13.24 7.85
C ASP A 70 -7.94 -12.21 7.21
N VAL A 71 -9.06 -11.93 7.87
CA VAL A 71 -9.97 -10.85 7.49
C VAL A 71 -9.28 -9.51 7.78
N VAL A 72 -9.37 -8.59 6.82
CA VAL A 72 -8.87 -7.22 6.94
C VAL A 72 -10.07 -6.30 7.13
N SER A 73 -10.01 -5.44 8.14
CA SER A 73 -11.07 -4.47 8.47
C SER A 73 -10.70 -3.07 7.98
N ALA A 74 -11.70 -2.24 7.68
CA ALA A 74 -11.49 -0.85 7.28
C ALA A 74 -11.09 0.07 8.44
N GLU A 75 -11.27 -0.41 9.67
CA GLU A 75 -10.96 0.28 10.93
C GLU A 75 -9.56 -0.08 11.45
N GLU A 76 -8.86 -1.00 10.78
CA GLU A 76 -7.56 -1.50 11.20
C GLU A 76 -6.41 -0.62 10.69
N TYR A 77 -5.45 -0.33 11.57
CA TYR A 77 -4.24 0.43 11.26
C TYR A 77 -2.98 -0.23 11.85
N ASP A 78 -1.85 -0.10 11.15
CA ASP A 78 -0.55 -0.59 11.63
C ASP A 78 0.09 0.37 12.64
N GLU A 79 -0.50 0.46 13.83
CA GLU A 79 0.01 1.27 14.93
C GLU A 79 1.37 0.81 15.44
N LYS A 80 1.72 -0.47 15.20
CA LYS A 80 3.04 -1.02 15.58
C LYS A 80 4.15 -0.36 14.77
N THR A 81 3.97 -0.25 13.46
CA THR A 81 4.97 0.40 12.59
C THR A 81 5.08 1.89 12.89
N VAL A 82 3.99 2.54 13.26
CA VAL A 82 4.01 3.94 13.72
C VAL A 82 4.75 4.11 15.05
N ALA A 83 4.62 3.16 15.99
CA ALA A 83 5.41 3.18 17.21
C ALA A 83 6.90 2.96 16.91
N LEU A 84 7.21 1.99 16.05
CA LEU A 84 8.58 1.67 15.63
C LEU A 84 9.25 2.84 14.91
N SER A 85 8.51 3.62 14.11
CA SER A 85 9.07 4.75 13.37
C SER A 85 9.60 5.88 14.27
N LYS A 86 9.16 5.95 15.53
CA LYS A 86 9.63 6.96 16.50
C LYS A 86 11.01 6.62 17.10
N ALA A 87 11.42 5.36 17.00
CA ALA A 87 12.65 4.85 17.58
C ALA A 87 13.17 3.68 16.74
N ILE A 88 13.51 3.97 15.48
CA ILE A 88 14.00 2.94 14.56
C ILE A 88 15.40 2.46 15.02
N PRO A 89 15.62 1.16 15.24
CA PRO A 89 16.92 0.67 15.68
C PRO A 89 18.03 0.97 14.68
N ASP A 90 19.18 1.43 15.18
CA ASP A 90 20.31 1.78 14.33
C ASP A 90 20.89 0.60 13.55
N SER A 91 20.75 -0.60 14.09
CA SER A 91 21.15 -1.87 13.50
C SER A 91 20.40 -2.23 12.21
N LEU A 92 19.27 -1.58 11.91
CA LEU A 92 18.51 -1.89 10.70
C LEU A 92 19.18 -1.36 9.43
N PRO A 93 19.15 -2.10 8.32
CA PRO A 93 19.63 -1.61 7.02
C PRO A 93 18.86 -0.36 6.57
N PRO A 94 19.48 0.55 5.80
CA PRO A 94 18.84 1.78 5.33
C PRO A 94 17.48 1.56 4.64
N MET A 95 17.37 0.51 3.81
CA MET A 95 16.11 0.18 3.12
C MET A 95 14.99 -0.18 4.08
N GLN A 96 15.28 -0.93 5.16
CA GLN A 96 14.28 -1.27 6.16
C GLN A 96 13.84 -0.03 6.95
N LYS A 97 14.78 0.86 7.30
CA LYS A 97 14.46 2.15 7.93
C LYS A 97 13.52 2.99 7.04
N SER A 98 13.81 3.06 5.73
CA SER A 98 12.96 3.77 4.76
C SER A 98 11.57 3.14 4.62
N LEU A 99 11.45 1.81 4.66
CA LEU A 99 10.16 1.13 4.62
C LEU A 99 9.32 1.39 5.87
N ILE A 100 9.92 1.33 7.06
CA ILE A 100 9.24 1.67 8.32
C ILE A 100 8.72 3.10 8.27
N ALA A 101 9.56 4.05 7.86
CA ALA A 101 9.18 5.44 7.70
C ALA A 101 8.03 5.60 6.70
N TYR A 102 8.12 4.94 5.54
CA TYR A 102 7.09 4.97 4.51
C TYR A 102 5.76 4.40 5.03
N PHE A 103 5.76 3.22 5.65
CA PHE A 103 4.55 2.61 6.20
C PHE A 103 3.90 3.49 7.27
N ALA A 104 4.69 3.99 8.23
CA ALA A 104 4.19 4.91 9.24
C ALA A 104 3.60 6.20 8.63
N SER A 105 4.20 6.72 7.54
CA SER A 105 3.67 7.88 6.83
C SER A 105 2.32 7.60 6.18
N LYS A 106 2.10 6.39 5.64
CA LYS A 106 0.83 5.98 5.04
C LYS A 106 -0.25 5.84 6.10
N VAL A 107 0.05 5.16 7.22
CA VAL A 107 -0.86 5.06 8.39
C VAL A 107 -1.31 6.46 8.83
N ARG A 108 -0.35 7.34 9.15
CA ARG A 108 -0.68 8.68 9.67
C ARG A 108 -1.39 9.56 8.65
N SER A 109 -1.04 9.47 7.37
CA SER A 109 -1.72 10.24 6.33
C SER A 109 -3.19 9.85 6.16
N GLU A 110 -3.52 8.57 6.26
CA GLU A 110 -4.88 8.09 6.12
C GLU A 110 -5.73 8.38 7.37
N GLN A 111 -5.16 8.23 8.57
CA GLN A 111 -5.83 8.63 9.81
C GLN A 111 -6.22 10.11 9.78
N VAL A 112 -5.27 10.99 9.48
CA VAL A 112 -5.52 12.44 9.40
C VAL A 112 -6.50 12.79 8.28
N PHE A 113 -6.50 12.03 7.17
CA PHE A 113 -7.49 12.18 6.11
C PHE A 113 -8.91 11.93 6.63
N TRP A 114 -9.15 10.83 7.36
CA TRP A 114 -10.45 10.51 7.91
C TRP A 114 -10.87 11.43 9.06
N GLU A 115 -9.94 11.79 9.95
CA GLU A 115 -10.14 12.78 11.02
C GLU A 115 -10.62 14.11 10.44
N TRP A 116 -9.88 14.63 9.45
CA TRP A 116 -10.20 15.92 8.82
C TRP A 116 -11.58 15.90 8.16
N LEU A 117 -11.96 14.80 7.50
CA LEU A 117 -13.29 14.64 6.91
C LEU A 117 -14.40 14.64 7.96
N GLY A 118 -14.19 13.98 9.10
CA GLY A 118 -15.14 13.93 10.21
C GLY A 118 -15.36 15.30 10.86
N GLU A 119 -14.29 16.06 11.03
CA GLU A 119 -14.30 17.41 11.61
C GLU A 119 -14.89 18.46 10.66
N ASN A 120 -14.53 18.43 9.38
CA ASN A 120 -14.79 19.53 8.45
C ASN A 120 -16.01 19.29 7.54
N ARG A 121 -16.42 18.03 7.35
CA ARG A 121 -17.61 17.62 6.57
C ARG A 121 -17.74 18.38 5.23
N PRO A 122 -16.76 18.26 4.31
CA PRO A 122 -16.78 18.98 3.04
C PRO A 122 -17.96 18.57 2.14
N HIS A 123 -18.23 19.35 1.10
CA HIS A 123 -19.34 19.12 0.16
C HIS A 123 -19.14 17.92 -0.80
N PHE A 124 -17.96 17.31 -0.81
CA PHE A 124 -17.63 16.18 -1.70
C PHE A 124 -17.64 14.84 -0.97
N VAL A 125 -17.87 13.75 -1.72
CA VAL A 125 -17.70 12.39 -1.21
C VAL A 125 -16.24 11.97 -1.30
N ALA A 126 -15.68 11.48 -0.22
CA ALA A 126 -14.30 11.05 -0.13
C ALA A 126 -14.19 9.53 0.06
N ASN A 127 -13.22 8.90 -0.60
CA ASN A 127 -12.85 7.50 -0.41
C ASN A 127 -11.33 7.35 -0.33
N SER A 128 -10.88 6.23 0.23
CA SER A 128 -9.49 5.80 0.20
C SER A 128 -9.40 4.48 -0.56
N VAL A 129 -8.33 4.32 -1.35
CA VAL A 129 -7.97 3.06 -1.98
C VAL A 129 -6.61 2.64 -1.42
N LEU A 130 -6.47 1.38 -1.03
CA LEU A 130 -5.27 0.82 -0.42
C LEU A 130 -4.65 -0.25 -1.33
N PRO A 131 -3.86 0.14 -2.34
CA PRO A 131 -3.22 -0.85 -3.18
C PRO A 131 -2.19 -1.68 -2.39
N PRO A 132 -2.11 -2.99 -2.64
CA PRO A 132 -0.97 -3.82 -2.22
C PRO A 132 0.18 -3.66 -3.22
N THR A 133 1.03 -4.67 -3.34
CA THR A 133 2.01 -4.76 -4.42
C THR A 133 1.30 -4.79 -5.78
N ILE A 134 1.55 -3.78 -6.62
CA ILE A 134 0.99 -3.67 -7.98
C ILE A 134 2.03 -4.18 -8.99
N TYR A 135 1.65 -5.20 -9.76
CA TYR A 135 2.43 -5.65 -10.91
C TYR A 135 1.78 -5.19 -12.21
N GLY A 136 2.60 -4.80 -13.17
CA GLY A 136 2.17 -4.30 -14.47
C GLY A 136 3.30 -3.57 -15.17
N SER A 137 3.23 -3.48 -16.49
CA SER A 137 4.22 -2.73 -17.25
C SER A 137 4.08 -1.22 -16.97
N PRO A 138 5.17 -0.49 -16.68
CA PRO A 138 5.14 0.97 -16.66
C PRO A 138 4.64 1.50 -18.02
N LEU A 139 3.85 2.58 -17.99
CA LEU A 139 3.32 3.18 -19.21
C LEU A 139 4.42 3.73 -20.13
N ASP A 140 5.50 4.21 -19.53
CA ASP A 140 6.63 4.81 -20.23
C ASP A 140 7.94 4.35 -19.58
N VAL A 141 8.37 3.15 -19.96
CA VAL A 141 9.62 2.55 -19.45
C VAL A 141 10.83 3.41 -19.81
N ALA A 142 10.83 4.06 -20.97
CA ALA A 142 11.95 4.87 -21.43
C ALA A 142 12.23 6.06 -20.50
N ASN A 143 11.19 6.72 -20.02
CA ASN A 143 11.33 7.91 -19.16
C ASN A 143 11.17 7.61 -17.66
N GLN A 144 10.45 6.57 -17.28
CA GLN A 144 10.15 6.27 -15.86
C GLN A 144 10.98 5.10 -15.31
N GLY A 145 11.53 4.24 -16.19
CA GLY A 145 12.10 2.95 -15.81
C GLY A 145 11.06 2.08 -15.10
N PHE A 146 11.49 1.38 -14.05
CA PHE A 146 10.61 0.61 -13.16
C PHE A 146 10.69 1.19 -11.75
N PRO A 147 10.06 2.35 -11.48
CA PRO A 147 10.23 3.06 -10.22
C PRO A 147 9.37 2.44 -9.10
N SER A 148 8.51 1.48 -9.43
CA SER A 148 7.53 0.89 -8.52
C SER A 148 7.84 -0.59 -8.25
N THR A 149 6.91 -1.23 -7.54
CA THR A 149 6.87 -2.69 -7.32
C THR A 149 6.82 -3.51 -8.61
N ALA A 150 6.56 -2.88 -9.76
CA ALA A 150 6.66 -3.50 -11.08
C ALA A 150 8.07 -4.05 -11.41
N LYS A 151 9.13 -3.58 -10.74
CA LYS A 151 10.50 -4.09 -10.95
C LYS A 151 10.73 -5.47 -10.34
N ILE A 152 9.97 -5.85 -9.31
CA ILE A 152 10.21 -7.07 -8.52
C ILE A 152 10.23 -8.34 -9.40
N PRO A 153 9.27 -8.58 -10.30
CA PRO A 153 9.32 -9.76 -11.17
C PRO A 153 10.56 -9.82 -12.07
N LEU A 154 11.07 -8.67 -12.52
CA LEU A 154 12.30 -8.61 -13.32
C LEU A 154 13.53 -8.91 -12.48
N GLN A 155 13.61 -8.38 -11.25
CA GLN A 155 14.70 -8.70 -10.32
C GLN A 155 14.76 -10.19 -10.00
N ILE A 156 13.60 -10.85 -9.86
CA ILE A 156 13.51 -12.30 -9.69
C ILE A 156 14.03 -13.02 -10.93
N LEU A 157 13.59 -12.61 -12.13
CA LEU A 157 14.01 -13.22 -13.39
C LEU A 157 15.52 -13.08 -13.63
N ASP A 158 16.09 -11.94 -13.26
CA ASP A 158 17.52 -11.64 -13.40
C ASP A 158 18.38 -12.29 -12.30
N GLY A 159 17.76 -12.95 -11.32
CA GLY A 159 18.47 -13.57 -10.19
C GLY A 159 19.00 -12.57 -9.15
N ASP A 160 18.55 -11.31 -9.18
CA ASP A 160 18.91 -10.28 -8.20
C ASP A 160 18.11 -10.47 -6.89
N THR A 161 18.47 -11.50 -6.13
CA THR A 161 17.84 -11.81 -4.84
C THR A 161 18.26 -10.86 -3.73
N GLU A 162 19.42 -10.21 -3.86
CA GLU A 162 19.97 -9.30 -2.86
C GLU A 162 19.10 -8.06 -2.68
N SER A 163 18.68 -7.46 -3.80
CA SER A 163 17.79 -6.30 -3.76
C SER A 163 16.40 -6.63 -3.21
N LEU A 164 16.01 -7.90 -3.17
CA LEU A 164 14.70 -8.37 -2.70
C LEU A 164 14.67 -8.79 -1.23
N LYS A 165 15.79 -8.76 -0.51
CA LYS A 165 15.84 -9.16 0.91
C LYS A 165 14.87 -8.40 1.82
N HIS A 166 14.53 -7.17 1.46
CA HIS A 166 13.60 -6.34 2.22
C HIS A 166 12.12 -6.72 2.03
N VAL A 167 11.77 -7.43 0.94
CA VAL A 167 10.41 -7.96 0.70
C VAL A 167 10.28 -9.42 1.13
N GLN A 168 11.39 -10.10 1.41
CA GLN A 168 11.36 -11.47 1.92
C GLN A 168 10.75 -11.51 3.32
N ARG A 169 9.84 -12.46 3.53
CA ARG A 169 9.30 -12.74 4.86
C ARG A 169 10.43 -13.30 5.72
N CYS A 170 10.59 -12.76 6.93
CA CYS A 170 11.62 -13.25 7.85
C CYS A 170 11.36 -14.74 8.17
N GLU A 171 12.35 -15.61 7.97
CA GLU A 171 12.18 -17.06 8.15
C GLU A 171 11.77 -17.44 9.58
N SER A 172 12.19 -16.63 10.57
CA SER A 172 11.83 -16.79 11.99
C SER A 172 10.34 -16.62 12.28
N GLN A 173 9.55 -16.13 11.31
CA GLN A 173 8.11 -15.93 11.41
C GLN A 173 7.31 -16.89 10.52
N ARG A 174 7.94 -17.86 9.85
CA ARG A 174 7.17 -18.97 9.27
C ARG A 174 6.48 -19.68 10.45
N PRO A 175 5.14 -19.83 10.47
CA PRO A 175 4.59 -20.89 11.29
C PRO A 175 5.29 -22.18 10.85
N ALA A 176 5.63 -23.05 11.80
CA ALA A 176 6.14 -24.37 11.51
C ALA A 176 5.05 -25.14 10.74
N MET A 177 4.87 -24.84 9.45
CA MET A 177 4.29 -25.77 8.52
C MET A 177 5.34 -26.85 8.39
N GLU A 178 5.08 -27.90 9.15
CA GLU A 178 5.69 -29.20 9.02
C GLU A 178 6.07 -29.44 7.56
N MET A 179 7.38 -29.47 7.32
CA MET A 179 7.98 -29.79 6.04
C MET A 179 7.41 -31.15 5.64
N GLN A 180 6.37 -31.15 4.81
CA GLN A 180 5.84 -32.36 4.23
C GLN A 180 6.91 -32.83 3.23
N LYS A 181 7.82 -33.65 3.78
CA LYS A 181 8.96 -34.25 3.09
C LYS A 181 8.48 -34.97 1.83
N LYS A 182 9.29 -34.80 0.79
CA LYS A 182 9.37 -35.59 -0.46
C LYS A 182 8.27 -35.32 -1.50
N LEU A 183 8.53 -34.35 -2.39
CA LEU A 183 8.40 -34.65 -3.82
C LEU A 183 9.54 -35.59 -4.21
N THR A 184 9.32 -36.90 -4.08
CA THR A 184 10.00 -37.88 -4.92
C THR A 184 9.14 -38.06 -6.16
N LEU A 185 9.65 -37.63 -7.31
CA LEU A 185 9.20 -38.11 -8.60
C LEU A 185 9.40 -39.64 -8.61
N ASP A 186 8.33 -40.41 -8.48
CA ASP A 186 8.25 -41.69 -9.18
C ASP A 186 6.78 -42.12 -9.36
N LYS A 187 6.42 -42.23 -10.65
CA LYS A 187 5.44 -43.14 -11.27
C LYS A 187 4.03 -43.29 -10.66
N GLY A 188 3.10 -42.63 -11.36
CA GLY A 188 1.82 -43.21 -11.74
C GLY A 188 0.65 -43.00 -10.76
N ILE A 189 -0.53 -42.82 -11.35
CA ILE A 189 -1.89 -42.92 -10.76
C ILE A 189 -2.63 -41.57 -10.61
N THR A 190 -3.38 -41.29 -11.69
CA THR A 190 -4.70 -40.67 -11.83
C THR A 190 -5.03 -39.33 -11.15
N CYS A 191 -5.30 -38.37 -12.04
CA CYS A 191 -6.17 -37.22 -11.87
C CYS A 191 -7.54 -37.61 -11.28
N THR A 192 -7.93 -36.95 -10.19
CA THR A 192 -9.36 -36.75 -9.86
C THR A 192 -9.58 -35.28 -9.51
N CYS A 193 -10.13 -34.56 -10.47
CA CYS A 193 -10.78 -33.28 -10.29
C CYS A 193 -11.97 -33.48 -9.33
N ARG A 194 -12.03 -32.75 -8.21
CA ARG A 194 -13.26 -32.55 -7.45
C ARG A 194 -13.63 -31.07 -7.49
N THR A 195 -14.43 -30.75 -8.50
CA THR A 195 -15.32 -29.59 -8.54
C THR A 195 -16.45 -29.82 -7.54
N TRP A 196 -16.80 -28.84 -6.70
CA TRP A 196 -18.17 -28.67 -6.18
C TRP A 196 -18.47 -27.17 -5.95
N LEU A 197 -19.39 -26.67 -6.80
CA LEU A 197 -20.41 -25.62 -6.67
C LEU A 197 -20.08 -24.32 -5.89
N ALA A 198 -20.02 -23.16 -6.54
CA ALA A 198 -21.15 -22.35 -7.04
C ALA A 198 -22.07 -21.80 -5.91
N PHE A 199 -21.84 -20.55 -5.51
CA PHE A 199 -22.85 -19.70 -4.87
C PHE A 199 -23.37 -18.69 -5.90
N THR A 200 -24.67 -18.80 -6.17
CA THR A 200 -25.46 -17.91 -7.02
C THR A 200 -25.61 -16.53 -6.39
N LEU A 201 -25.36 -15.48 -7.18
CA LEU A 201 -25.88 -14.14 -6.95
C LEU A 201 -27.41 -14.16 -7.09
N ARG A 202 -28.12 -13.63 -6.09
CA ARG A 202 -29.50 -13.16 -6.26
C ARG A 202 -29.47 -11.66 -6.54
N ALA A 203 -30.27 -11.29 -7.55
CA ALA A 203 -30.56 -9.93 -7.95
C ALA A 203 -31.26 -9.12 -6.85
#